data_AF-A0AAW0Y3K8-F1
#
_entry.id   AF-A0AAW0Y3K8-F1
#
_cell.length_a   1.000
_cell.length_b   1.000
_cell.length_c   1.000
_cell.angle_alpha   90.00
_cell.angle_beta   90.00
_cell.angle_gamma   90.00
#
_symmetry.space_group_name_H-M   'P 1'
#
loop_
_entity.id
_entity.type
_entity.pdbx_description
1 polymer ?
#
loop_
_entity_poly.entity_id
_entity_poly.type
_entity_poly.pdbx_seq_one_letter_code
_entity_poly.pdbx_strand_id
1 'polypeptide(L)'
;MLVMRRAAGLPFCRRPLRNTFYILSCVGAFILGSLMTLMSVDPMRCDIHQCTEKIKRIDVEDTNSWLGMWGRNSRGPEKSVFLVIVLLSAPVNVEQRNVIRQTWLSEEKADTLHFFVLGVSSLNEDLNTTIQSEQKRFG
;
A
#
# COMPACT_ATOMS: atom_id res chain seq x y z
N MET A 1 75.77 -17.77 47.07
CA MET A 1 74.86 -18.37 48.07
C MET A 1 73.47 -17.82 47.83
N LEU A 2 72.53 -18.73 47.50
CA LEU A 2 71.06 -18.63 47.52
C LEU A 2 70.33 -17.50 46.75
N VAL A 3 69.88 -17.93 45.58
CA VAL A 3 68.63 -17.58 44.89
C VAL A 3 67.44 -17.56 45.86
N MET A 4 66.60 -16.52 45.80
CA MET A 4 65.18 -16.68 46.13
C MET A 4 64.30 -15.72 45.31
N ARG A 5 63.63 -16.31 44.30
CA ARG A 5 62.45 -15.76 43.63
C ARG A 5 61.30 -15.73 44.64
N ARG A 6 60.52 -14.63 44.70
CA ARG A 6 59.15 -14.67 45.25
C ARG A 6 58.15 -14.36 44.14
N ALA A 7 57.15 -15.22 44.12
CA ALA A 7 56.17 -15.41 43.07
C ALA A 7 55.11 -14.31 43.03
N ALA A 8 54.54 -14.17 41.83
CA ALA A 8 53.38 -13.37 41.51
C ALA A 8 52.13 -13.79 42.30
N GLY A 9 51.31 -12.79 42.64
CA GLY A 9 49.95 -12.99 43.14
C GLY A 9 49.08 -11.80 42.71
N LEU A 10 48.58 -11.83 41.47
CA LEU A 10 47.56 -10.90 40.99
C LEU A 10 46.17 -11.41 41.39
N PRO A 11 45.31 -10.61 42.04
CA PRO A 11 43.91 -10.96 42.25
C PRO A 11 43.10 -10.45 41.07
N PHE A 12 43.03 -11.21 39.98
CA PHE A 12 42.18 -10.85 38.84
C PHE A 12 41.06 -11.87 38.62
N CYS A 13 39.85 -11.32 38.46
CA CYS A 13 38.70 -11.91 37.76
C CYS A 13 37.87 -12.99 38.46
N ARG A 14 36.94 -12.57 39.33
CA ARG A 14 35.70 -13.34 39.65
C ARG A 14 34.39 -12.69 39.16
N ARG A 15 34.43 -11.55 38.47
CA ARG A 15 33.23 -10.86 37.94
C ARG A 15 32.83 -11.14 36.48
N PRO A 16 33.69 -11.61 35.54
CA PRO A 16 33.29 -11.69 34.13
C PRO A 16 32.34 -12.86 33.82
N LEU A 17 32.36 -13.92 34.63
CA LEU A 17 31.58 -15.14 34.36
C LEU A 17 30.07 -14.94 34.50
N ARG A 18 29.61 -14.07 35.40
CA ARG A 18 28.18 -13.84 35.60
C ARG A 18 27.56 -13.10 34.40
N ASN A 19 28.27 -12.11 33.84
CA ASN A 19 27.79 -11.38 32.66
C ASN A 19 27.77 -12.26 31.41
N THR A 20 28.72 -13.18 31.24
CA THR A 20 28.71 -14.09 30.09
C THR A 20 27.50 -15.03 30.12
N PHE A 21 27.09 -15.51 31.29
CA PHE A 21 25.88 -16.34 31.42
C PHE A 21 24.59 -15.58 31.06
N TYR A 22 24.47 -14.31 31.46
CA TYR A 22 23.29 -13.49 31.09
C TYR A 22 23.24 -13.22 29.58
N ILE A 23 24.37 -12.89 28.95
CA ILE A 23 24.42 -12.62 27.51
C ILE A 23 24.08 -13.88 26.70
N LEU A 24 24.64 -15.04 27.08
CA LEU A 24 24.32 -16.33 26.44
C LEU A 24 22.84 -16.70 26.56
N SER A 25 22.23 -16.43 27.73
CA SER A 25 20.81 -16.66 27.95
C SER A 25 19.93 -15.77 27.05
N CYS A 26 20.23 -14.48 26.95
CA CYS A 26 19.48 -13.55 26.10
C CYS A 26 19.61 -13.89 24.61
N VAL A 27 20.82 -14.23 24.14
CA VAL A 27 21.03 -14.64 22.74
C VAL A 27 20.33 -15.97 22.45
N GLY A 28 20.38 -16.93 23.38
CA GLY A 28 19.66 -18.20 23.26
C GLY A 28 18.14 -18.02 23.16
N ALA A 29 17.56 -17.15 24.00
CA ALA A 29 16.13 -16.84 23.97
C ALA A 29 15.71 -16.16 22.65
N PHE A 30 16.53 -15.24 22.14
CA PHE A 30 16.26 -14.59 20.85
C PHE A 30 16.31 -15.58 19.69
N ILE A 31 17.35 -16.43 19.61
CA ILE A 31 17.47 -17.44 18.55
C ILE A 31 16.32 -18.46 18.61
N LEU A 32 15.95 -18.93 19.80
CA LEU A 32 14.83 -19.87 19.97
C LEU A 32 13.48 -19.23 19.59
N GLY A 33 13.26 -17.96 19.96
CA GLY A 33 12.06 -17.22 19.57
C GLY A 33 11.95 -17.04 18.06
N SER A 34 13.04 -16.63 17.40
CA SER A 34 13.08 -16.49 15.94
C SER A 34 12.88 -17.84 15.22
N LEU A 35 13.46 -18.93 15.74
CA LEU A 35 13.27 -20.27 15.15
C LEU A 35 11.82 -20.73 15.24
N MET A 36 11.13 -20.47 16.36
CA MET A 36 9.71 -20.79 16.50
C MET A 36 8.82 -19.99 15.54
N THR A 37 9.13 -18.72 15.29
CA THR A 37 8.40 -17.93 14.29
C THR A 37 8.62 -18.46 12.87
N LEU A 38 9.84 -18.90 12.53
CA LEU A 38 10.15 -19.46 11.23
C LEU A 38 9.52 -20.84 11.01
N MET A 39 9.34 -21.65 12.05
CA MET A 39 8.65 -22.95 11.97
C MET A 39 7.11 -22.82 11.93
N SER A 40 6.56 -21.68 12.35
CA SER A 40 5.10 -21.42 12.26
C SER A 40 4.63 -20.87 10.92
N VAL A 41 5.55 -20.40 10.08
CA VAL A 41 5.25 -19.95 8.72
C VAL A 41 5.61 -21.10 7.79
N ASP A 42 4.63 -21.94 7.48
CA ASP A 42 4.77 -23.04 6.54
C ASP A 42 4.48 -22.49 5.12
N PRO A 43 5.49 -22.18 4.29
CA PRO A 43 5.27 -21.57 2.97
C PRO A 43 4.63 -22.54 1.97
N MET A 44 4.47 -23.82 2.32
CA MET A 44 3.92 -24.87 1.45
C MET A 44 2.44 -25.21 1.71
N ARG A 45 1.74 -24.47 2.58
CA ARG A 45 0.30 -24.67 2.83
C ARG A 45 -0.62 -23.59 2.23
N CYS A 46 -0.15 -22.89 1.19
CA CYS A 46 -1.06 -22.19 0.29
C CYS A 46 -1.61 -23.21 -0.72
N ASP A 47 -2.80 -23.73 -0.44
CA ASP A 47 -3.51 -24.58 -1.39
C ASP A 47 -3.84 -23.76 -2.65
N ILE A 48 -3.19 -24.12 -3.76
CA ILE A 48 -3.39 -23.49 -5.07
C ILE A 48 -4.87 -23.53 -5.47
N HIS A 49 -5.63 -24.53 -5.02
CA HIS A 49 -7.08 -24.60 -5.24
C HIS A 49 -7.84 -23.50 -4.49
N GLN A 50 -7.40 -23.12 -3.30
CA GLN A 50 -7.98 -21.98 -2.56
C GLN A 50 -7.66 -20.64 -3.23
N CYS A 51 -6.44 -20.48 -3.76
CA CYS A 51 -6.09 -19.29 -4.55
C CYS A 51 -6.87 -19.23 -5.87
N THR A 52 -7.06 -20.36 -6.57
CA THR A 52 -7.83 -20.39 -7.82
C THR A 52 -9.33 -20.24 -7.59
N GLU A 53 -9.89 -20.71 -6.47
CA GLU A 53 -11.27 -20.40 -6.08
C GLU A 53 -11.44 -18.91 -5.75
N LYS A 54 -10.48 -18.30 -5.05
CA LYS A 54 -10.49 -16.85 -4.77
C LYS A 54 -10.40 -16.04 -6.05
N ILE A 55 -9.54 -16.42 -6.99
CA ILE A 55 -9.47 -15.77 -8.31
C ILE A 55 -10.81 -15.95 -9.03
N LYS A 56 -11.35 -17.18 -9.15
CA LYS A 56 -12.66 -17.40 -9.78
C LYS A 56 -13.83 -16.57 -9.20
N ARG A 57 -13.81 -16.27 -7.89
CA ARG A 57 -14.79 -15.34 -7.31
C ARG A 57 -14.51 -13.88 -7.68
N ILE A 58 -13.25 -13.47 -7.74
CA ILE A 58 -12.83 -12.15 -8.22
C ILE A 58 -13.32 -11.93 -9.66
N ASP A 59 -13.20 -12.89 -10.58
CA ASP A 59 -13.60 -12.66 -11.98
C ASP A 59 -15.11 -12.44 -12.17
N VAL A 60 -15.96 -13.09 -11.37
CA VAL A 60 -17.43 -13.07 -11.53
C VAL A 60 -18.10 -12.07 -10.59
N GLU A 61 -17.50 -11.75 -9.44
CA GLU A 61 -18.02 -10.71 -8.53
C GLU A 61 -17.40 -9.33 -8.81
N ASP A 62 -16.19 -9.21 -9.37
CA ASP A 62 -15.61 -7.88 -9.68
C ASP A 62 -16.08 -7.27 -11.00
N THR A 63 -16.55 -8.07 -11.98
CA THR A 63 -17.31 -7.49 -13.10
C THR A 63 -18.61 -6.86 -12.60
N ASN A 64 -19.21 -7.46 -11.56
CA ASN A 64 -20.41 -6.93 -10.89
C ASN A 64 -20.09 -5.86 -9.84
N SER A 65 -18.85 -5.72 -9.40
CA SER A 65 -18.40 -4.66 -8.48
C SER A 65 -18.27 -3.32 -9.20
N TRP A 66 -17.67 -3.31 -10.40
CA TRP A 66 -17.65 -2.12 -11.26
C TRP A 66 -19.04 -1.74 -11.78
N LEU A 67 -19.87 -2.72 -12.15
CA LEU A 67 -21.29 -2.48 -12.50
C LEU A 67 -22.16 -2.11 -11.27
N GLY A 68 -21.77 -2.55 -10.07
CA GLY A 68 -22.47 -2.32 -8.82
C GLY A 68 -22.22 -0.93 -8.22
N MET A 69 -21.08 -0.32 -8.51
CA MET A 69 -20.74 1.04 -8.06
C MET A 69 -21.64 2.11 -8.69
N TRP A 70 -22.09 1.91 -9.93
CA TRP A 70 -23.07 2.78 -10.61
C TRP A 70 -24.53 2.40 -10.32
N GLY A 71 -24.77 1.26 -9.65
CA GLY A 71 -26.06 0.60 -9.70
C GLY A 71 -26.97 0.79 -8.50
N ARG A 72 -26.47 1.09 -7.29
CA ARG A 72 -27.22 0.62 -6.11
C ARG A 72 -27.74 1.57 -5.05
N ASN A 73 -27.39 2.86 -4.93
CA ASN A 73 -28.02 3.68 -3.86
C ASN A 73 -28.16 5.19 -4.12
N SER A 74 -27.96 5.67 -5.35
CA SER A 74 -28.16 7.09 -5.66
C SER A 74 -28.62 7.28 -7.09
N ARG A 75 -29.73 6.62 -7.48
CA ARG A 75 -30.48 7.09 -8.63
C ARG A 75 -31.08 8.44 -8.23
N GLY A 76 -30.31 9.50 -8.44
CA GLY A 76 -30.88 10.83 -8.61
C GLY A 76 -31.95 10.79 -9.70
N PRO A 77 -32.68 11.89 -9.93
CA PRO A 77 -33.66 11.94 -11.01
C PRO A 77 -33.02 11.42 -12.30
N GLU A 78 -33.72 10.53 -12.99
CA GLU A 78 -33.27 9.94 -14.25
C GLU A 78 -32.97 11.09 -15.22
N LYS A 79 -31.68 11.36 -15.43
CA LYS A 79 -31.25 12.38 -16.38
C LYS A 79 -31.32 11.77 -17.77
N SER A 80 -32.14 12.35 -18.64
CA SER A 80 -32.09 12.07 -20.07
C SER A 80 -30.76 12.59 -20.61
N VAL A 81 -29.84 11.68 -20.95
CA VAL A 81 -28.53 12.02 -21.50
C VAL A 81 -28.59 11.88 -23.02
N PHE A 82 -28.38 12.98 -23.73
CA PHE A 82 -28.26 13.01 -25.19
C PHE A 82 -26.81 12.86 -25.66
N LEU A 83 -25.86 13.48 -24.93
CA LEU A 83 -24.45 13.51 -25.32
C LEU A 83 -23.55 13.15 -24.15
N VAL A 84 -22.58 12.26 -24.40
CA VAL A 84 -21.50 11.94 -23.46
C VAL A 84 -20.16 12.33 -24.08
N ILE A 85 -19.40 13.15 -23.37
CA ILE A 85 -18.13 13.70 -23.81
C ILE A 85 -17.01 13.08 -22.97
N VAL A 86 -16.14 12.29 -23.59
CA VAL A 86 -15.00 11.65 -22.91
C VAL A 86 -13.71 12.32 -23.36
N LEU A 87 -13.03 12.99 -22.43
CA LEU A 87 -11.78 13.68 -22.67
C LEU A 87 -10.62 12.91 -22.08
N LEU A 88 -9.80 12.32 -22.95
CA LEU A 88 -8.54 11.71 -22.53
C LEU A 88 -7.52 12.83 -22.25
N SER A 89 -6.96 12.86 -21.05
CA SER A 89 -5.98 13.87 -20.67
C SER A 89 -4.88 13.27 -19.80
N ALA A 90 -3.68 13.82 -19.89
CA ALA A 90 -2.59 13.45 -19.00
C ALA A 90 -2.75 14.17 -17.65
N PRO A 91 -2.42 13.53 -16.52
CA PRO A 91 -2.36 14.13 -15.19
C PRO A 91 -1.82 15.56 -15.15
N VAL A 92 -0.67 15.79 -15.80
CA VAL A 92 0.08 17.05 -15.85
C VAL A 92 -0.66 18.17 -16.59
N ASN A 93 -1.64 17.85 -17.43
CA ASN A 93 -2.35 18.80 -18.29
C ASN A 93 -3.51 19.51 -17.56
N VAL A 94 -3.29 19.92 -16.32
CA VAL A 94 -4.33 20.56 -15.50
C VAL A 94 -4.82 21.87 -16.11
N GLU A 95 -3.92 22.66 -16.69
CA GLU A 95 -4.27 23.94 -17.33
C GLU A 95 -5.15 23.73 -18.56
N GLN A 96 -4.86 22.73 -19.39
CA GLN A 96 -5.68 22.40 -20.56
C GLN A 96 -7.08 21.96 -20.14
N ARG A 97 -7.20 21.15 -19.08
CA ARG A 97 -8.51 20.76 -18.53
C ARG A 97 -9.27 21.98 -18.01
N ASN A 98 -8.58 22.92 -17.34
CA ASN A 98 -9.20 24.15 -16.86
C ASN A 98 -9.69 25.06 -17.99
N VAL A 99 -8.90 25.22 -19.05
CA VAL A 99 -9.32 25.97 -20.25
C VAL A 99 -10.54 25.33 -20.90
N ILE A 100 -10.57 23.99 -21.00
CA ILE A 100 -11.73 23.27 -21.54
C ILE A 100 -12.99 23.52 -20.68
N ARG A 101 -12.87 23.43 -19.36
CA ARG A 101 -13.96 23.75 -18.41
C ARG A 101 -14.48 25.18 -18.56
N GLN A 102 -13.58 26.13 -18.77
CA GLN A 102 -13.91 27.55 -18.87
C GLN A 102 -14.42 27.95 -20.26
N THR A 103 -14.25 27.12 -21.27
CA THR A 103 -14.65 27.42 -22.65
C THR A 103 -15.89 26.62 -23.03
N TRP A 104 -15.76 25.60 -23.86
CA TRP A 104 -16.91 24.92 -24.47
C TRP A 104 -17.67 23.99 -23.49
N LEU A 105 -17.09 23.63 -22.34
CA LEU A 105 -17.85 23.00 -21.26
C LEU A 105 -18.59 24.01 -20.36
N SER A 106 -18.31 25.31 -20.47
CA SER A 106 -19.02 26.32 -19.66
C SER A 106 -20.49 26.48 -20.07
N GLU A 107 -20.81 26.10 -21.30
CA GLU A 107 -22.16 26.12 -21.89
C GLU A 107 -22.77 24.71 -21.98
N GLU A 108 -22.32 23.77 -21.14
CA GLU A 108 -22.83 22.40 -21.13
C GLU A 108 -24.34 22.37 -20.84
N LYS A 109 -25.08 21.69 -21.73
CA LYS A 109 -26.52 21.52 -21.59
C LYS A 109 -26.85 20.46 -20.54
N ALA A 110 -28.04 20.56 -19.94
CA ALA A 110 -28.48 19.66 -18.86
C ALA A 110 -28.57 18.17 -19.26
N ASP A 111 -28.66 17.88 -20.57
CA ASP A 111 -28.68 16.55 -21.17
C ASP A 111 -27.30 16.08 -21.65
N THR A 112 -26.24 16.81 -21.31
CA THR A 112 -24.85 16.45 -21.63
C THR A 112 -24.13 16.01 -20.35
N LEU A 113 -23.29 14.99 -20.47
CA LEU A 113 -22.35 14.57 -19.43
C LEU A 113 -20.94 14.61 -20.00
N HIS A 114 -19.97 15.06 -19.20
CA HIS A 114 -18.57 15.01 -19.56
C HIS A 114 -17.72 14.30 -18.51
N PHE A 115 -16.64 13.67 -18.96
CA PHE A 115 -15.68 12.97 -18.13
C PHE A 115 -14.25 13.26 -18.58
N PHE A 116 -13.38 13.62 -17.64
CA PHE A 116 -11.94 13.63 -17.87
C PHE A 116 -11.37 12.28 -17.42
N VAL A 117 -10.81 11.53 -18.36
CA VAL A 117 -10.16 10.24 -18.08
C VAL A 117 -8.66 10.48 -18.00
N LEU A 118 -8.10 10.16 -16.83
CA LEU A 118 -6.68 10.33 -16.53
C LEU A 118 -6.03 8.97 -16.28
N GLY A 119 -4.83 8.77 -16.82
CA GLY A 119 -3.98 7.66 -16.43
C GLY A 119 -3.36 7.92 -15.05
N VAL A 120 -3.55 7.01 -14.10
CA VAL A 120 -3.07 7.17 -12.70
C VAL A 120 -1.84 6.32 -12.37
N SER A 121 -1.25 5.65 -13.36
CA SER A 121 -0.03 4.87 -13.14
C SER A 121 1.16 5.78 -12.82
N SER A 122 1.94 5.42 -11.79
CA SER A 122 3.22 6.05 -11.45
C SER A 122 3.16 7.59 -11.29
N LEU A 123 2.14 8.09 -10.59
CA LEU A 123 2.04 9.52 -10.28
C LEU A 123 3.00 9.90 -9.16
N ASN A 124 3.61 11.09 -9.28
CA ASN A 124 4.25 11.74 -8.15
C ASN A 124 3.20 12.14 -7.10
N GLU A 125 3.59 12.23 -5.83
CA GLU A 125 2.70 12.58 -4.70
C GLU A 125 2.05 13.95 -4.91
N ASP A 126 2.80 14.94 -5.37
CA ASP A 126 2.29 16.29 -5.70
C ASP A 126 1.19 16.26 -6.76
N LEU A 127 1.33 15.36 -7.75
CA LEU A 127 0.39 15.24 -8.84
C LEU A 127 -0.88 14.50 -8.41
N ASN A 128 -0.72 13.50 -7.53
CA ASN A 128 -1.82 12.78 -6.92
C ASN A 128 -2.68 13.69 -6.04
N THR A 129 -2.05 14.51 -5.18
CA THR A 129 -2.78 15.49 -4.35
C THR A 129 -3.51 16.53 -5.19
N THR A 130 -2.88 17.01 -6.28
CA THR A 130 -3.51 17.91 -7.24
C THR A 130 -4.74 17.29 -7.88
N ILE A 131 -4.65 16.06 -8.40
CA ILE A 131 -5.79 15.36 -9.02
C ILE A 131 -6.92 15.12 -8.01
N GLN A 132 -6.59 14.74 -6.77
CA GLN A 132 -7.60 14.55 -5.74
C GLN A 132 -8.32 15.85 -5.38
N SER A 133 -7.58 16.96 -5.32
CA SER A 133 -8.16 18.29 -5.10
C SER A 133 -9.08 18.71 -6.26
N GLU A 134 -8.72 18.37 -7.49
CA GLU A 134 -9.49 18.63 -8.69
C GLU A 134 -10.79 17.81 -8.71
N GLN A 135 -10.70 16.51 -8.42
CA GLN A 135 -11.86 15.61 -8.30
C GLN A 135 -12.83 16.10 -7.23
N LYS A 136 -12.33 16.56 -6.08
CA LYS A 136 -13.20 17.11 -5.02
C LYS A 136 -13.91 18.40 -5.45
N ARG A 137 -13.27 19.19 -6.33
CA ARG A 137 -13.80 20.48 -6.77
C ARG A 137 -14.81 20.37 -7.90
N PHE A 138 -14.63 19.42 -8.81
CA PHE A 138 -15.41 19.31 -10.05
C PHE A 138 -16.14 17.98 -10.24
N GLY A 139 -15.87 16.99 -9.40
CA GLY A 139 -16.47 15.65 -9.47
C GLY A 139 -17.73 15.46 -8.66
#